data_AF-A0A0L8HHC1-F1
#
_entry.id   AF-A0A0L8HHC1-F1
#
_cell.length_a   1.000
_cell.length_b   1.000
_cell.length_c   1.000
_cell.angle_alpha   90.00
_cell.angle_beta   90.00
_cell.angle_gamma   90.00
#
_symmetry.space_group_name_H-M   'P 1'
#
loop_
_entity.id
_entity.type
_entity.pdbx_description
1 polymer ?
#
loop_
_entity_poly.entity_id
_entity_poly.type
_entity_poly.pdbx_seq_one_letter_code
_entity_poly.pdbx_strand_id
1 'polypeptide(L)'
;METRETHLFFLLNIFILFWQSSVCEDIVYYVKDEDITGTYIGDVAADSLVMEDMESHEQTSIIFNQIQHRRTHSSQVFNVTKDGKLYTAHKIDAESLCKPRKQCFKYIKIAVNKAKSFMKILKVKVIIEDINDHSPEFPQKEINVMYDEDDGEGAERLIPDAFDKDVGMENSEITYKLKKQFNDPFILSVRKTITGRAKIGIVLGDKLDREIKDTYNLEVIANDGGKPSKNGILHVHIKIIDVNDNSPVFSQHIYNISIKNIHPNNNPILTLSAKDPDSGNNGKVSYYFSSETPENAKQCYILKRESGKLFITENFSKERHRIYELYVEAKDGGNPSLNSFAIVRVNVLNEKNHAPEIDINFVSELKKDTAAIYEGTKVGSYLAYVNVVDNDVGANGE
;
A
#
# COMPACT_ATOMS: atom_id res chain seq x y z
N MET A 1 -16.76 -74.99 -51.14
CA MET A 1 -18.00 -75.21 -50.39
C MET A 1 -18.47 -73.84 -49.92
N GLU A 2 -19.10 -73.02 -50.77
CA GLU A 2 -20.43 -73.23 -51.40
C GLU A 2 -21.47 -73.34 -50.27
N THR A 3 -22.36 -72.37 -50.04
CA THR A 3 -23.51 -72.07 -50.90
C THR A 3 -24.04 -70.61 -50.78
N ARG A 4 -24.52 -70.11 -51.93
CA ARG A 4 -25.46 -69.00 -52.17
C ARG A 4 -26.86 -69.28 -51.60
N GLU A 5 -27.67 -68.22 -51.39
CA GLU A 5 -29.10 -68.04 -51.79
C GLU A 5 -29.55 -66.62 -51.32
N THR A 6 -29.68 -65.60 -52.18
CA THR A 6 -30.80 -65.16 -53.06
C THR A 6 -31.86 -64.22 -52.44
N HIS A 7 -31.79 -62.96 -52.91
CA HIS A 7 -32.81 -61.94 -53.17
C HIS A 7 -34.16 -61.90 -52.41
N LEU A 8 -34.49 -60.72 -51.87
CA LEU A 8 -35.80 -60.10 -52.12
C LEU A 8 -35.73 -58.56 -52.06
N PHE A 9 -36.10 -57.92 -53.17
CA PHE A 9 -36.36 -56.49 -53.30
C PHE A 9 -37.60 -56.10 -52.48
N PHE A 10 -37.52 -55.01 -51.71
CA PHE A 10 -38.70 -54.22 -51.38
C PHE A 10 -38.35 -52.73 -51.44
N LEU A 11 -39.00 -52.05 -52.39
CA LEU A 11 -39.05 -50.60 -52.54
C LEU A 11 -39.75 -50.00 -51.32
N LEU A 12 -39.11 -49.06 -50.63
CA LEU A 12 -39.81 -48.15 -49.74
C LEU A 12 -39.47 -46.71 -50.16
N ASN A 13 -40.35 -46.18 -51.01
CA ASN A 13 -40.51 -44.74 -51.21
C ASN A 13 -40.89 -44.12 -49.86
N ILE A 14 -39.98 -43.36 -49.26
CA ILE A 14 -40.33 -42.40 -48.20
C ILE A 14 -40.15 -41.01 -48.80
N PHE A 15 -41.27 -40.43 -49.21
CA PHE A 15 -41.45 -39.00 -49.40
C PHE A 15 -41.05 -38.30 -48.10
N ILE A 16 -39.87 -37.70 -48.06
CA ILE A 16 -39.55 -36.69 -47.04
C ILE A 16 -40.17 -35.39 -47.54
N LEU A 17 -41.42 -35.14 -47.11
CA LEU A 17 -42.03 -33.82 -47.19
C LEU A 17 -41.15 -32.87 -46.37
N PHE A 18 -40.45 -31.99 -47.09
CA PHE A 18 -39.81 -30.81 -46.53
C PHE A 18 -40.86 -30.04 -45.73
N TRP A 19 -40.80 -30.15 -44.41
CA TRP A 19 -41.31 -29.11 -43.53
C TRP A 19 -40.35 -27.92 -43.65
N GLN A 20 -40.60 -27.04 -44.61
CA GLN A 20 -40.12 -25.67 -44.52
C GLN A 20 -40.87 -25.02 -43.35
N SER A 21 -40.31 -25.14 -42.15
CA SER A 21 -40.56 -24.15 -41.13
C SER A 21 -40.00 -22.83 -41.66
N SER A 22 -40.87 -21.96 -42.17
CA SER A 22 -40.52 -20.57 -42.44
C SER A 22 -40.22 -19.91 -41.09
N VAL A 23 -38.98 -20.08 -40.63
CA VAL A 23 -38.41 -19.25 -39.58
C VAL A 23 -38.37 -17.85 -40.19
N CYS A 24 -39.20 -16.95 -39.67
CA CYS A 24 -39.14 -15.54 -40.00
C CYS A 24 -37.81 -15.01 -39.44
N GLU A 25 -36.76 -15.06 -40.24
CA GLU A 25 -35.47 -14.47 -39.88
C GLU A 25 -35.65 -12.95 -39.90
N ASP A 26 -35.44 -12.31 -38.74
CA ASP A 26 -35.48 -10.84 -38.65
C ASP A 26 -34.37 -10.29 -39.59
N ILE A 27 -34.70 -9.37 -40.49
CA ILE A 27 -33.69 -8.72 -41.35
C ILE A 27 -32.71 -7.97 -40.46
N VAL A 28 -31.41 -8.27 -40.59
CA VAL A 28 -30.35 -7.66 -39.79
C VAL A 28 -29.46 -6.78 -40.64
N TYR A 29 -29.27 -5.53 -40.20
CA TYR A 29 -28.25 -4.63 -40.76
C TYR A 29 -27.24 -4.23 -39.69
N TYR A 30 -26.10 -3.76 -40.17
CA TYR A 30 -25.00 -3.25 -39.36
C TYR A 30 -24.77 -1.79 -39.73
N VAL A 31 -24.55 -0.97 -38.72
CA VAL A 31 -24.14 0.43 -38.86
C VAL A 31 -22.99 0.66 -37.91
N LYS A 32 -21.99 1.43 -38.34
CA LYS A 32 -20.86 1.73 -37.45
C LYS A 32 -21.23 2.89 -36.55
N ASP A 33 -20.64 2.89 -35.36
CA ASP A 33 -20.69 4.06 -34.53
C ASP A 33 -20.03 5.26 -35.24
N GLU A 34 -20.39 6.47 -34.82
CA GLU A 34 -19.90 7.74 -35.39
C GLU A 34 -20.31 8.00 -36.85
N ASP A 35 -21.05 7.08 -37.49
CA ASP A 35 -21.60 7.28 -38.84
C ASP A 35 -22.48 8.55 -38.86
N ILE A 36 -22.20 9.43 -39.82
CA ILE A 36 -22.88 10.72 -39.95
C ILE A 36 -24.33 10.55 -40.46
N THR A 37 -25.11 11.63 -40.36
CA THR A 37 -26.48 11.67 -40.91
C THR A 37 -26.51 11.40 -42.42
N GLY A 38 -27.42 10.54 -42.88
CA GLY A 38 -27.63 10.20 -44.28
C GLY A 38 -26.73 9.08 -44.81
N THR A 39 -25.97 8.40 -43.94
CA THR A 39 -25.23 7.19 -44.29
C THR A 39 -26.20 6.08 -44.69
N TYR A 40 -25.94 5.45 -45.83
CA TYR A 40 -26.72 4.31 -46.33
C TYR A 40 -26.39 3.04 -45.54
N ILE A 41 -27.42 2.33 -45.08
CA ILE A 41 -27.29 1.12 -44.25
C ILE A 41 -27.63 -0.14 -45.05
N GLY A 42 -28.69 -0.10 -45.87
CA GLY A 42 -29.13 -1.29 -46.61
C GLY A 42 -30.44 -1.11 -47.36
N ASP A 43 -30.82 -2.13 -48.13
CA ASP A 43 -32.04 -2.15 -48.94
C ASP A 43 -33.06 -3.16 -48.39
N VAL A 44 -33.98 -2.66 -47.56
CA VAL A 44 -35.02 -3.48 -46.94
C VAL A 44 -35.96 -4.06 -48.00
N ALA A 45 -36.20 -3.34 -49.10
CA ALA A 45 -37.10 -3.81 -50.14
C ALA A 45 -36.53 -5.07 -50.81
N ALA A 46 -35.25 -5.03 -51.18
CA ALA A 46 -34.54 -6.16 -51.76
C ALA A 46 -34.43 -7.34 -50.78
N ASP A 47 -33.99 -7.09 -49.54
CA ASP A 47 -33.66 -8.15 -48.58
C ASP A 47 -34.89 -8.77 -47.92
N SER A 48 -36.05 -8.11 -47.98
CA SER A 48 -37.30 -8.63 -47.41
C SER A 48 -38.00 -9.68 -48.26
N LEU A 49 -37.53 -9.88 -49.49
CA LEU A 49 -38.09 -10.78 -50.52
C LEU A 49 -39.58 -10.55 -50.80
N VAL A 50 -40.11 -9.38 -50.41
CA VAL A 50 -41.55 -9.05 -50.61
C VAL A 50 -41.90 -8.91 -52.08
N MET A 51 -40.91 -8.62 -52.91
CA MET A 51 -41.05 -8.35 -54.33
C MET A 51 -40.66 -9.52 -55.23
N GLU A 52 -40.17 -10.63 -54.66
CA GLU A 52 -39.52 -11.73 -55.40
C GLU A 52 -40.48 -12.45 -56.38
N ASP A 53 -41.75 -12.61 -55.98
CA ASP A 53 -42.80 -13.25 -56.79
C ASP A 53 -43.70 -12.25 -57.56
N MET A 54 -43.33 -10.96 -57.61
CA MET A 54 -44.16 -9.90 -58.20
C MET A 54 -43.67 -9.47 -59.58
N GLU A 55 -44.61 -9.23 -60.51
CA GLU A 55 -44.29 -8.59 -61.79
C GLU A 55 -43.78 -7.16 -61.59
N SER A 56 -42.87 -6.72 -62.47
CA SER A 56 -42.20 -5.41 -62.37
C SER A 56 -43.16 -4.22 -62.25
N HIS A 57 -44.34 -4.30 -62.88
CA HIS A 57 -45.37 -3.26 -62.79
C HIS A 57 -46.03 -3.21 -61.40
N GLU A 58 -46.17 -4.35 -60.70
CA GLU A 58 -46.74 -4.41 -59.35
C GLU A 58 -45.77 -3.92 -58.27
N GLN A 59 -44.46 -4.13 -58.48
CA GLN A 59 -43.40 -3.71 -57.56
C GLN A 59 -43.39 -2.18 -57.37
N THR A 60 -43.72 -1.41 -58.41
CA THR A 60 -43.79 0.07 -58.35
C THR A 60 -44.90 0.61 -57.44
N SER A 61 -45.87 -0.23 -57.07
CA SER A 61 -46.98 0.14 -56.18
C SER A 61 -46.70 -0.15 -54.71
N ILE A 62 -45.54 -0.73 -54.39
CA ILE A 62 -45.15 -1.00 -53.00
C ILE A 62 -44.51 0.25 -52.39
N ILE A 63 -44.94 0.60 -51.19
CA ILE A 63 -44.40 1.71 -50.41
C ILE A 63 -44.04 1.21 -49.02
N PHE A 64 -42.85 1.60 -48.57
CA PHE A 64 -42.35 1.33 -47.23
C PHE A 64 -42.54 2.58 -46.35
N ASN A 65 -43.12 2.39 -45.16
CA ASN A 65 -43.29 3.46 -44.18
C ASN A 65 -42.82 3.00 -42.81
N GLN A 66 -41.87 3.71 -42.21
CA GLN A 66 -41.42 3.44 -40.85
C GLN A 66 -42.54 3.78 -39.84
N ILE A 67 -42.88 2.82 -38.98
CA ILE A 67 -43.89 3.01 -37.94
C ILE A 67 -43.26 3.79 -36.78
N GLN A 68 -43.80 4.98 -36.50
CA GLN A 68 -43.33 5.83 -35.40
C GLN A 68 -44.07 5.53 -34.10
N HIS A 69 -43.32 5.44 -32.99
CA HIS A 69 -43.89 5.34 -31.65
C HIS A 69 -43.97 6.73 -31.01
N ARG A 70 -45.19 7.25 -30.79
CA ARG A 70 -45.44 8.61 -30.25
C ARG A 70 -44.92 8.89 -28.82
N ARG A 71 -44.29 7.91 -28.14
CA ARG A 71 -43.94 7.99 -26.71
C ARG A 71 -42.46 7.89 -26.37
N THR A 72 -41.58 7.56 -27.32
CA THR A 72 -40.14 7.48 -27.06
C THR A 72 -39.45 8.66 -27.74
N HIS A 73 -39.08 9.67 -26.95
CA HIS A 73 -38.28 10.82 -27.37
C HIS A 73 -36.81 10.46 -27.68
N SER A 74 -36.43 9.18 -27.65
CA SER A 74 -35.17 8.75 -28.27
C SER A 74 -35.32 9.02 -29.76
N SER A 75 -34.66 10.07 -30.21
CA SER A 75 -34.46 10.50 -31.59
C SER A 75 -34.62 9.33 -32.56
N GLN A 76 -35.42 9.51 -33.60
CA GLN A 76 -35.54 8.54 -34.67
C GLN A 76 -34.15 8.43 -35.31
N VAL A 77 -33.33 7.47 -34.86
CA VAL A 77 -31.90 7.34 -35.24
C VAL A 77 -31.75 6.86 -36.69
N PHE A 78 -32.79 6.23 -37.23
CA PHE A 78 -32.83 5.66 -38.57
C PHE A 78 -34.07 6.11 -39.31
N ASN A 79 -33.94 6.30 -40.62
CA ASN A 79 -35.02 6.64 -41.53
C ASN A 79 -35.07 5.65 -42.70
N VAL A 80 -36.29 5.32 -43.14
CA VAL A 80 -36.55 4.46 -44.30
C VAL A 80 -37.24 5.28 -45.37
N THR A 81 -36.69 5.26 -46.58
CA THR A 81 -37.28 5.91 -47.74
C THR A 81 -38.48 5.11 -48.26
N LYS A 82 -39.33 5.73 -49.08
CA LYS A 82 -40.54 5.09 -49.63
C LYS A 82 -40.22 3.88 -50.52
N ASP A 83 -39.05 3.87 -51.14
CA ASP A 83 -38.50 2.77 -51.94
C ASP A 83 -37.82 1.67 -51.09
N GLY A 84 -37.81 1.79 -49.76
CA GLY A 84 -37.34 0.74 -48.85
C GLY A 84 -35.85 0.78 -48.50
N LYS A 85 -35.14 1.87 -48.82
CA LYS A 85 -33.74 2.05 -48.43
C LYS A 85 -33.61 2.64 -47.03
N LEU A 86 -32.69 2.09 -46.26
CA LEU A 86 -32.46 2.45 -44.86
C LEU A 86 -31.23 3.36 -44.74
N TYR A 87 -31.38 4.46 -43.99
CA TYR A 87 -30.33 5.45 -43.74
C TYR A 87 -30.27 5.86 -42.27
N THR A 88 -29.11 6.36 -41.83
CA THR A 88 -29.00 7.10 -40.56
C THR A 88 -29.75 8.43 -40.66
N ALA A 89 -30.51 8.78 -39.62
CA ALA A 89 -31.24 10.05 -39.54
C ALA A 89 -30.50 11.10 -38.72
N HIS A 90 -29.61 10.66 -37.84
CA HIS A 90 -28.70 11.47 -37.06
C HIS A 90 -27.34 10.77 -36.99
N LYS A 91 -26.31 11.50 -36.56
CA LYS A 91 -25.03 10.89 -36.21
C LYS A 91 -25.25 9.80 -35.16
N ILE A 92 -24.65 8.63 -35.37
CA ILE A 92 -24.68 7.53 -34.40
C ILE A 92 -23.67 7.84 -33.28
N ASP A 93 -24.11 7.64 -32.05
CA ASP A 93 -23.32 7.74 -30.82
C ASP A 93 -23.76 6.55 -29.96
N ALA A 94 -22.95 5.50 -29.93
CA ALA A 94 -23.31 4.23 -29.28
C ALA A 94 -23.44 4.42 -27.76
N GLU A 95 -22.59 5.23 -27.15
CA GLU A 95 -22.51 5.49 -25.71
C GLU A 95 -23.80 6.12 -25.19
N SER A 96 -24.42 6.99 -25.97
CA SER A 96 -25.69 7.65 -25.64
C SER A 96 -26.91 6.75 -25.91
N LEU A 97 -26.83 5.89 -26.92
CA LEU A 97 -27.95 5.09 -27.41
C LEU A 97 -28.11 3.75 -26.68
N CYS A 98 -27.02 3.22 -26.13
CA CYS A 98 -26.96 1.85 -25.65
C CYS A 98 -26.53 1.73 -24.19
N LYS A 99 -26.72 0.53 -23.63
CA LYS A 99 -26.28 0.23 -22.27
C LYS A 99 -24.86 -0.33 -22.32
N PRO A 100 -23.97 0.05 -21.39
CA PRO A 100 -22.62 -0.51 -21.32
C PRO A 100 -22.64 -2.04 -21.22
N ARG A 101 -21.64 -2.70 -21.80
CA ARG A 101 -21.42 -4.17 -21.75
C ARG A 101 -22.55 -5.04 -22.31
N LYS A 102 -23.43 -4.49 -23.14
CA LYS A 102 -24.45 -5.25 -23.89
C LYS A 102 -24.29 -5.00 -25.38
N GLN A 103 -24.73 -5.96 -26.20
CA GLN A 103 -24.81 -5.75 -27.66
C GLN A 103 -25.75 -4.56 -27.95
N CYS A 104 -25.26 -3.59 -28.72
CA CYS A 104 -26.00 -2.41 -29.10
C CYS A 104 -26.84 -2.71 -30.35
N PHE A 105 -28.16 -2.65 -30.22
CA PHE A 105 -29.06 -2.79 -31.36
C PHE A 105 -30.38 -2.05 -31.15
N LYS A 106 -31.02 -1.66 -32.26
CA LYS A 106 -32.36 -1.07 -32.29
C LYS A 106 -33.26 -1.87 -33.23
N TYR A 107 -34.53 -1.99 -32.84
CA TYR A 107 -35.54 -2.56 -33.72
C TYR A 107 -36.32 -1.44 -34.42
N ILE A 108 -36.47 -1.58 -35.73
CA ILE A 108 -37.30 -0.72 -36.57
C ILE A 108 -38.46 -1.57 -37.09
N LYS A 109 -39.67 -1.01 -37.05
CA LYS A 109 -40.86 -1.63 -37.64
C LYS A 109 -41.24 -0.85 -38.89
N ILE A 110 -41.32 -1.55 -40.02
CA ILE A 110 -41.61 -0.95 -41.32
C ILE A 110 -42.91 -1.56 -41.84
N ALA A 111 -43.93 -0.72 -42.04
CA ALA A 111 -45.16 -1.12 -42.69
C ALA A 111 -44.93 -1.16 -44.21
N VAL A 112 -45.29 -2.28 -44.82
CA VAL A 112 -45.27 -2.46 -46.27
C VAL A 112 -46.71 -2.38 -46.78
N ASN A 113 -46.93 -1.50 -47.75
CA ASN A 113 -48.24 -1.25 -48.32
C ASN A 113 -48.18 -1.47 -49.84
N LYS A 114 -49.17 -2.16 -50.42
CA LYS A 114 -49.41 -2.21 -51.87
C LYS A 114 -50.52 -1.21 -52.18
N ALA A 115 -50.18 -0.15 -52.90
CA ALA A 115 -51.04 1.02 -53.10
C ALA A 115 -51.57 1.58 -51.77
N LYS A 116 -52.87 1.41 -51.48
CA LYS A 116 -53.50 1.86 -50.22
C LYS A 116 -53.80 0.73 -49.23
N SER A 117 -53.44 -0.50 -49.56
CA SER A 117 -53.69 -1.65 -48.68
C SER A 117 -52.44 -2.02 -47.88
N PHE A 118 -52.61 -2.26 -46.59
CA PHE A 118 -51.56 -2.79 -45.73
C PHE A 118 -51.28 -4.26 -46.09
N MET A 119 -50.01 -4.64 -46.21
CA MET A 119 -49.61 -6.02 -46.46
C MET A 119 -49.07 -6.69 -45.20
N LYS A 120 -47.93 -6.21 -44.70
CA LYS A 120 -47.24 -6.79 -43.54
C LYS A 120 -46.35 -5.77 -42.85
N ILE A 121 -45.89 -6.12 -41.65
CA ILE A 121 -44.86 -5.37 -40.92
C ILE A 121 -43.55 -6.15 -40.97
N LEU A 122 -42.50 -5.49 -41.44
CA LEU A 122 -41.13 -5.97 -41.33
C LEU A 122 -40.54 -5.49 -40.01
N LYS A 123 -39.91 -6.41 -39.27
CA LYS A 123 -39.15 -6.10 -38.08
C LYS A 123 -37.68 -6.21 -38.42
N VAL A 124 -37.01 -5.06 -38.48
CA VAL A 124 -35.59 -4.96 -38.86
C VAL A 124 -34.77 -4.73 -37.59
N LYS A 125 -33.74 -5.53 -37.39
CA LYS A 125 -32.75 -5.34 -36.30
C LYS A 125 -31.54 -4.62 -36.88
N VAL A 126 -31.27 -3.41 -36.41
CA VAL A 126 -30.04 -2.69 -36.75
C VAL A 126 -29.07 -2.86 -35.59
N ILE A 127 -27.97 -3.57 -35.82
CA ILE A 127 -26.86 -3.73 -34.88
C ILE A 127 -25.93 -2.53 -35.08
N ILE A 128 -25.60 -1.85 -33.99
CA ILE A 128 -24.64 -0.75 -33.99
C ILE A 128 -23.30 -1.36 -33.58
N GLU A 129 -22.33 -1.30 -34.49
CA GLU A 129 -20.97 -1.74 -34.29
C GLU A 129 -20.16 -0.63 -33.65
N ASP A 130 -19.83 -0.82 -32.38
CA ASP A 130 -19.02 0.07 -31.57
C ASP A 130 -17.60 0.24 -32.15
N ILE A 131 -17.07 1.45 -32.08
CA ILE A 131 -15.67 1.75 -32.41
C ILE A 131 -14.95 1.98 -31.09
N ASN A 132 -13.74 1.42 -30.92
CA ASN A 132 -12.91 1.79 -29.76
C ASN A 132 -12.42 3.23 -29.94
N ASP A 133 -13.19 4.20 -29.46
CA ASP A 133 -12.90 5.63 -29.49
C ASP A 133 -12.72 6.20 -28.07
N HIS A 134 -13.22 5.53 -27.03
CA HIS A 134 -12.92 5.84 -25.63
C HIS A 134 -11.70 5.07 -25.12
N SER A 135 -11.35 5.22 -23.85
CA SER A 135 -10.20 4.55 -23.23
C SER A 135 -10.53 4.24 -21.78
N PRO A 136 -9.90 3.23 -21.17
CA PRO A 136 -10.11 2.96 -19.76
C PRO A 136 -9.69 4.17 -18.92
N GLU A 137 -10.59 4.66 -18.08
CA GLU A 137 -10.36 5.83 -17.24
C GLU A 137 -10.53 5.46 -15.77
N PHE A 138 -9.50 5.75 -14.96
CA PHE A 138 -9.61 5.66 -13.51
C PHE A 138 -10.29 6.92 -12.97
N PRO A 139 -11.11 6.82 -11.89
CA PRO A 139 -11.72 7.99 -11.25
C PRO A 139 -10.72 9.06 -10.78
N GLN A 140 -9.49 8.65 -10.52
CA GLN A 140 -8.38 9.50 -10.09
C GLN A 140 -7.12 9.10 -10.88
N LYS A 141 -6.24 10.06 -11.16
CA LYS A 141 -4.96 9.79 -11.84
C LYS A 141 -3.89 9.26 -10.90
N GLU A 142 -3.98 9.64 -9.63
CA GLU A 142 -3.02 9.29 -8.59
C GLU A 142 -3.73 9.02 -7.27
N ILE A 143 -3.21 8.08 -6.47
CA ILE A 143 -3.69 7.77 -5.12
C ILE A 143 -2.54 7.53 -4.16
N ASN A 144 -2.79 7.76 -2.87
CA ASN A 144 -1.89 7.40 -1.79
C ASN A 144 -2.43 6.18 -1.06
N VAL A 145 -1.58 5.18 -0.85
CA VAL A 145 -1.89 3.95 -0.13
C VAL A 145 -0.89 3.81 1.02
N MET A 146 -1.37 3.39 2.19
CA MET A 146 -0.53 3.21 3.37
C MET A 146 -0.49 1.74 3.76
N TYR A 147 0.71 1.26 4.03
CA TYR A 147 1.00 -0.02 4.66
C TYR A 147 1.76 0.24 5.94
N ASP A 148 1.49 -0.53 6.98
CA ASP A 148 2.30 -0.56 8.19
C ASP A 148 3.47 -1.53 7.93
N GLU A 149 4.66 -1.29 8.46
CA GLU A 149 5.79 -2.19 8.19
C GLU A 149 5.64 -3.58 8.82
N ASP A 150 4.78 -3.70 9.83
CA ASP A 150 4.37 -4.96 10.43
C ASP A 150 3.23 -5.67 9.67
N ASP A 151 2.74 -5.09 8.56
CA ASP A 151 1.78 -5.77 7.68
C ASP A 151 2.39 -7.09 7.18
N GLY A 152 1.65 -8.18 7.41
CA GLY A 152 2.04 -9.50 6.95
C GLY A 152 1.91 -9.70 5.44
N GLU A 153 2.62 -10.71 4.92
CA GLU A 153 2.42 -11.17 3.55
C GLU A 153 0.94 -11.51 3.30
N GLY A 154 0.40 -11.03 2.19
CA GLY A 154 -1.01 -11.14 1.83
C GLY A 154 -1.87 -9.95 2.26
N ALA A 155 -1.33 -8.97 3.01
CA ALA A 155 -2.04 -7.73 3.29
C ALA A 155 -2.47 -7.05 1.98
N GLU A 156 -3.75 -6.72 1.86
CA GLU A 156 -4.35 -6.17 0.63
C GLU A 156 -4.94 -4.79 0.90
N ARG A 157 -4.59 -3.81 0.06
CA ARG A 157 -5.23 -2.49 0.02
C ARG A 157 -5.97 -2.34 -1.30
N LEU A 158 -7.28 -2.12 -1.22
CA LEU A 158 -8.15 -1.98 -2.38
C LEU A 158 -7.96 -0.62 -3.05
N ILE A 159 -8.00 -0.59 -4.38
CA ILE A 159 -7.87 0.60 -5.20
C ILE A 159 -9.06 0.71 -6.16
N PRO A 160 -9.41 1.92 -6.67
CA PRO A 160 -10.50 2.07 -7.62
C PRO A 160 -10.22 1.32 -8.93
N ASP A 161 -11.27 0.77 -9.54
CA ASP A 161 -11.19 0.20 -10.88
C ASP A 161 -11.30 1.28 -11.96
N ALA A 162 -10.83 0.96 -13.17
CA ALA A 162 -11.03 1.79 -14.34
C ALA A 162 -12.39 1.50 -14.99
N PHE A 163 -12.94 2.48 -15.68
CA PHE A 163 -14.16 2.39 -16.45
C PHE A 163 -13.90 2.79 -17.89
N ASP A 164 -14.39 1.98 -18.82
CA ASP A 164 -14.40 2.29 -20.24
C ASP A 164 -15.83 2.56 -20.69
N LYS A 165 -16.00 3.60 -21.51
CA LYS A 165 -17.30 4.08 -21.97
C LYS A 165 -17.79 3.33 -23.21
N ASP A 166 -16.88 2.73 -23.98
CA ASP A 166 -17.19 1.95 -25.17
C ASP A 166 -18.30 0.91 -24.90
N VAL A 167 -19.10 0.62 -25.92
CA VAL A 167 -20.24 -0.29 -25.81
C VAL A 167 -19.86 -1.72 -26.23
N GLY A 168 -20.47 -2.71 -25.57
CA GLY A 168 -20.17 -4.12 -25.81
C GLY A 168 -18.95 -4.60 -25.02
N MET A 169 -18.64 -5.90 -25.11
CA MET A 169 -17.55 -6.50 -24.32
C MET A 169 -16.20 -6.43 -25.00
N GLU A 170 -16.17 -6.38 -26.34
CA GLU A 170 -14.91 -6.43 -27.08
C GLU A 170 -14.05 -5.18 -26.85
N ASN A 171 -14.65 -3.99 -26.88
CA ASN A 171 -13.94 -2.75 -26.65
C ASN A 171 -13.88 -2.40 -25.15
N SER A 172 -14.95 -2.59 -24.36
CA SER A 172 -14.96 -2.19 -22.93
C SER A 172 -14.40 -3.20 -21.91
N GLU A 173 -13.92 -4.38 -22.34
CA GLU A 173 -13.31 -5.35 -21.40
C GLU A 173 -11.90 -4.91 -20.99
N ILE A 174 -11.75 -4.63 -19.69
CA ILE A 174 -10.50 -4.11 -19.14
C ILE A 174 -9.67 -5.23 -18.51
N THR A 175 -8.41 -5.28 -18.89
CA THR A 175 -7.36 -6.09 -18.25
C THR A 175 -6.38 -5.19 -17.51
N TYR A 176 -5.92 -5.63 -16.33
CA TYR A 176 -5.05 -4.83 -15.48
C TYR A 176 -3.65 -5.43 -15.38
N LYS A 177 -2.65 -4.57 -15.36
CA LYS A 177 -1.24 -4.93 -15.15
C LYS A 177 -0.62 -3.97 -14.14
N LEU A 178 0.29 -4.48 -13.32
CA LEU A 178 1.07 -3.67 -12.40
C LEU A 178 2.48 -3.51 -12.94
N LYS A 179 2.90 -2.28 -13.12
CA LYS A 179 4.27 -1.90 -13.43
C LYS A 179 4.91 -1.36 -12.15
N LYS A 180 6.02 -1.98 -11.76
CA LYS A 180 6.76 -1.74 -10.53
C LYS A 180 8.27 -1.81 -10.78
N GLN A 181 9.09 -1.33 -9.86
CA GLN A 181 10.54 -1.46 -9.96
C GLN A 181 10.99 -2.90 -9.65
N PHE A 182 12.23 -3.22 -10.00
CA PHE A 182 12.83 -4.51 -9.68
C PHE A 182 12.85 -4.72 -8.15
N ASN A 183 12.44 -5.91 -7.70
CA ASN A 183 12.31 -6.29 -6.27
C ASN A 183 11.26 -5.53 -5.44
N ASP A 184 10.42 -4.67 -6.01
CA ASP A 184 9.31 -4.10 -5.22
C ASP A 184 8.35 -5.23 -4.78
N PRO A 185 7.96 -5.30 -3.48
CA PRO A 185 7.27 -6.45 -2.90
C PRO A 185 5.76 -6.49 -3.19
N PHE A 186 5.27 -5.70 -4.15
CA PHE A 186 3.83 -5.56 -4.40
C PHE A 186 3.34 -6.40 -5.58
N ILE A 187 2.16 -6.98 -5.44
CA ILE A 187 1.49 -7.81 -6.46
C ILE A 187 0.09 -7.24 -6.71
N LEU A 188 -0.42 -7.39 -7.93
CA LEU A 188 -1.78 -6.98 -8.26
C LEU A 188 -2.76 -8.14 -8.06
N SER A 189 -3.79 -7.91 -7.25
CA SER A 189 -4.97 -8.77 -7.11
C SER A 189 -6.10 -8.20 -7.96
N VAL A 190 -6.64 -9.00 -8.88
CA VAL A 190 -7.75 -8.60 -9.75
C VAL A 190 -8.82 -9.67 -9.67
N ARG A 191 -10.03 -9.30 -9.23
CA ARG A 191 -11.17 -10.20 -9.09
C ARG A 191 -12.38 -9.61 -9.80
N LYS A 192 -13.12 -10.39 -10.58
CA LYS A 192 -14.39 -9.94 -11.18
C LYS A 192 -15.52 -10.06 -10.17
N THR A 193 -16.32 -9.02 -10.04
CA THR A 193 -17.54 -9.01 -9.21
C THR A 193 -18.74 -9.51 -10.01
N ILE A 194 -19.85 -9.83 -9.33
CA ILE A 194 -21.12 -10.25 -9.97
C ILE A 194 -21.70 -9.19 -10.93
N THR A 195 -21.30 -7.92 -10.78
CA THR A 195 -21.72 -6.82 -11.67
C THR A 195 -20.85 -6.75 -12.93
N GLY A 196 -19.83 -7.60 -13.03
CA GLY A 196 -18.78 -7.56 -14.05
C GLY A 196 -17.73 -6.48 -13.82
N ARG A 197 -17.83 -5.65 -12.77
CA ARG A 197 -16.76 -4.70 -12.41
C ARG A 197 -15.56 -5.41 -11.79
N ALA A 198 -14.39 -4.82 -11.94
CA ALA A 198 -13.18 -5.35 -11.33
C ALA A 198 -13.10 -4.88 -9.87
N LYS A 199 -12.67 -5.76 -8.98
CA LYS A 199 -12.20 -5.41 -7.65
C LYS A 199 -10.69 -5.59 -7.67
N ILE A 200 -9.98 -4.48 -7.49
CA ILE A 200 -8.53 -4.43 -7.62
C ILE A 200 -7.93 -4.15 -6.26
N GLY A 201 -6.87 -4.87 -5.92
CA GLY A 201 -6.07 -4.64 -4.73
C GLY A 201 -4.59 -4.69 -5.05
N ILE A 202 -3.83 -3.87 -4.35
CA ILE A 202 -2.39 -4.09 -4.21
C ILE A 202 -2.22 -5.05 -3.04
N VAL A 203 -1.45 -6.11 -3.23
CA VAL A 203 -1.16 -7.13 -2.23
C VAL A 203 0.31 -7.09 -1.91
N LEU A 204 0.63 -7.14 -0.62
CA LEU A 204 1.99 -7.28 -0.15
C LEU A 204 2.45 -8.73 -0.29
N GLY A 205 3.54 -8.95 -1.02
CA GLY A 205 4.11 -10.27 -1.32
C GLY A 205 5.40 -10.59 -0.59
N ASP A 206 5.94 -9.66 0.19
CA ASP A 206 7.11 -9.87 1.06
C ASP A 206 7.06 -8.87 2.23
N LYS A 207 7.92 -9.03 3.23
CA LYS A 207 7.98 -8.13 4.38
C LYS A 207 8.38 -6.70 3.98
N LEU A 208 7.89 -5.75 4.76
CA LEU A 208 8.27 -4.35 4.69
C LEU A 208 9.23 -4.02 5.82
N ASP A 209 10.04 -2.99 5.60
CA ASP A 209 10.97 -2.42 6.56
C ASP A 209 11.15 -0.95 6.15
N ARG A 210 10.62 -0.04 6.97
CA ARG A 210 10.60 1.38 6.70
C ARG A 210 12.01 1.98 6.79
N GLU A 211 12.86 1.46 7.68
CA GLU A 211 14.26 1.85 7.85
C GLU A 211 15.07 1.55 6.57
N ILE A 212 14.70 0.52 5.81
CA ILE A 212 15.29 0.21 4.50
C ILE A 212 14.67 1.05 3.38
N LYS A 213 13.33 1.08 3.28
CA LYS A 213 12.62 1.81 2.21
C LYS A 213 11.22 2.22 2.64
N ASP A 214 11.00 3.53 2.75
CA ASP A 214 9.77 4.11 3.28
C ASP A 214 8.68 4.40 2.22
N THR A 215 9.02 4.34 0.92
CA THR A 215 8.13 4.77 -0.16
C THR A 215 8.29 3.96 -1.44
N TYR A 216 7.17 3.72 -2.14
CA TYR A 216 7.14 3.03 -3.42
C TYR A 216 6.19 3.74 -4.38
N ASN A 217 6.57 3.77 -5.66
CA ASN A 217 5.77 4.35 -6.73
C ASN A 217 5.45 3.27 -7.75
N LEU A 218 4.17 2.92 -7.86
CA LEU A 218 3.68 1.89 -8.76
C LEU A 218 2.77 2.51 -9.84
N GLU A 219 2.64 1.82 -10.97
CA GLU A 219 1.69 2.18 -12.03
C GLU A 219 0.74 1.00 -12.27
N VAL A 220 -0.55 1.22 -12.06
CA VAL A 220 -1.59 0.26 -12.45
C VAL A 220 -2.10 0.66 -13.82
N ILE A 221 -1.91 -0.22 -14.80
CA ILE A 221 -2.26 0.00 -16.19
C ILE A 221 -3.51 -0.81 -16.50
N ALA A 222 -4.59 -0.12 -16.87
CA ALA A 222 -5.82 -0.68 -17.41
C ALA A 222 -5.73 -0.68 -18.94
N ASN A 223 -5.88 -1.83 -19.60
CA ASN A 223 -5.90 -1.93 -21.06
C ASN A 223 -7.27 -2.45 -21.48
N ASP A 224 -7.87 -1.81 -22.47
CA ASP A 224 -9.12 -2.26 -23.09
C ASP A 224 -8.91 -3.50 -23.98
N GLY A 225 -10.01 -4.05 -24.50
CA GLY A 225 -9.97 -5.21 -25.41
C GLY A 225 -9.95 -4.82 -26.90
N GLY A 226 -10.09 -3.52 -27.20
CA GLY A 226 -10.25 -3.02 -28.56
C GLY A 226 -8.98 -3.10 -29.41
N LYS A 227 -9.11 -2.77 -30.70
CA LYS A 227 -8.01 -2.79 -31.69
C LYS A 227 -7.97 -1.48 -32.48
N PRO A 228 -6.91 -0.65 -32.35
CA PRO A 228 -5.79 -0.80 -31.43
C PRO A 228 -6.25 -0.72 -29.96
N SER A 229 -5.50 -1.37 -29.06
CA SER A 229 -5.81 -1.29 -27.63
C SER A 229 -5.33 0.04 -27.06
N LYS A 230 -6.16 0.66 -26.22
CA LYS A 230 -5.82 1.86 -25.46
C LYS A 230 -5.73 1.53 -23.98
N ASN A 231 -5.12 2.46 -23.24
CA ASN A 231 -4.88 2.27 -21.83
C ASN A 231 -5.18 3.51 -20.99
N GLY A 232 -5.50 3.24 -19.73
CA GLY A 232 -5.51 4.18 -18.63
C GLY A 232 -4.42 3.82 -17.63
N ILE A 233 -3.84 4.83 -16.99
CA ILE A 233 -2.78 4.65 -15.99
C ILE A 233 -3.21 5.30 -14.69
N LEU A 234 -3.07 4.57 -13.59
CA LEU A 234 -3.20 5.06 -12.22
C LEU A 234 -1.84 5.00 -11.54
N HIS A 235 -1.35 6.14 -11.06
CA HIS A 235 -0.15 6.20 -10.23
C HIS A 235 -0.52 5.91 -8.77
N VAL A 236 0.17 4.95 -8.16
CA VAL A 236 -0.08 4.53 -6.77
C VAL A 236 1.17 4.84 -5.96
N HIS A 237 1.06 5.83 -5.07
CA HIS A 237 2.11 6.20 -4.13
C HIS A 237 1.88 5.45 -2.83
N ILE A 238 2.78 4.52 -2.52
CA ILE A 238 2.74 3.76 -1.29
C ILE A 238 3.69 4.40 -0.29
N LYS A 239 3.18 4.66 0.92
CA LYS A 239 3.97 5.09 2.06
C LYS A 239 3.94 4.01 3.13
N ILE A 240 5.11 3.65 3.64
CA ILE A 240 5.25 2.73 4.76
C ILE A 240 5.14 3.54 6.06
N ILE A 241 4.28 3.09 6.95
CA ILE A 241 4.03 3.66 8.26
C ILE A 241 4.91 2.95 9.27
N ASP A 242 5.55 3.76 10.09
CA ASP A 242 6.48 3.38 11.14
C ASP A 242 5.76 2.67 12.29
N VAL A 243 6.33 1.55 12.71
CA VAL A 243 5.98 0.73 13.86
C VAL A 243 7.19 0.72 14.78
N ASN A 244 6.98 0.77 16.10
CA ASN A 244 8.08 0.81 17.06
C ASN A 244 8.71 -0.59 17.24
N ASP A 245 9.53 -1.02 16.28
CA ASP A 245 10.16 -2.33 16.25
C ASP A 245 11.68 -2.30 16.48
N ASN A 246 12.30 -1.11 16.49
CA ASN A 246 13.69 -0.93 16.89
C ASN A 246 13.79 -0.39 18.32
N SER A 247 14.75 -0.93 19.07
CA SER A 247 15.09 -0.41 20.40
C SER A 247 16.22 0.59 20.30
N PRO A 248 16.30 1.61 21.18
CA PRO A 248 17.44 2.52 21.21
C PRO A 248 18.75 1.75 21.40
N VAL A 249 19.81 2.09 20.67
CA VAL A 249 21.12 1.42 20.77
C VAL A 249 22.20 2.40 21.23
N PHE A 250 22.79 2.17 22.39
CA PHE A 250 23.93 2.94 22.89
C PHE A 250 25.15 2.80 21.99
N SER A 251 25.96 3.86 21.89
CA SER A 251 27.23 3.83 21.16
C SER A 251 28.28 2.91 21.79
N GLN A 252 28.15 2.60 23.08
CA GLN A 252 28.99 1.66 23.82
C GLN A 252 28.16 0.93 24.87
N HIS A 253 28.46 -0.35 25.12
CA HIS A 253 27.86 -1.09 26.23
C HIS A 253 28.41 -0.68 27.59
N ILE A 254 29.69 -0.28 27.65
CA ILE A 254 30.38 0.15 28.86
C ILE A 254 31.16 1.43 28.57
N TYR A 255 30.85 2.51 29.30
CA TYR A 255 31.56 3.78 29.26
C TYR A 255 32.49 3.89 30.47
N ASN A 256 33.80 3.80 30.22
CA ASN A 256 34.81 4.03 31.26
C ASN A 256 35.30 5.47 31.19
N ILE A 257 35.03 6.25 32.23
CA ILE A 257 35.48 7.63 32.32
C ILE A 257 36.34 7.85 33.55
N SER A 258 37.30 8.75 33.44
CA SER A 258 38.13 9.20 34.57
C SER A 258 37.93 10.69 34.75
N ILE A 259 37.59 11.09 35.96
CA ILE A 259 37.33 12.47 36.35
C ILE A 259 38.30 12.89 37.44
N LYS A 260 38.69 14.16 37.44
CA LYS A 260 39.48 14.72 38.55
C LYS A 260 38.58 14.92 39.77
N ASN A 261 39.14 14.75 40.97
CA ASN A 261 38.44 14.99 42.24
C ASN A 261 37.91 16.43 42.41
N ILE A 262 38.47 17.41 41.68
CA ILE A 262 38.02 18.81 41.63
C ILE A 262 37.14 19.15 40.41
N HIS A 263 36.62 18.15 39.69
CA HIS A 263 35.79 18.39 38.51
C HIS A 263 34.57 19.26 38.87
N PRO A 264 34.31 20.36 38.15
CA PRO A 264 33.24 21.27 38.51
C PRO A 264 31.86 20.66 38.21
N ASN A 265 30.91 20.83 39.14
CA ASN A 265 29.58 20.20 39.07
C ASN A 265 28.71 20.69 37.91
N ASN A 266 29.01 21.87 37.36
CA ASN A 266 28.27 22.48 36.25
C ASN A 266 28.66 21.95 34.86
N ASN A 267 29.75 21.18 34.77
CA ASN A 267 30.20 20.59 33.51
C ASN A 267 29.80 19.11 33.44
N PRO A 268 29.35 18.63 32.27
CA PRO A 268 29.02 17.22 32.10
C PRO A 268 30.31 16.39 32.10
N ILE A 269 30.29 15.26 32.80
CA ILE A 269 31.40 14.29 32.83
C ILE A 269 31.35 13.29 31.69
N LEU A 270 30.15 13.07 31.14
CA LEU A 270 29.90 12.20 30.00
C LEU A 270 28.63 12.69 29.30
N THR A 271 28.60 12.53 27.97
CA THR A 271 27.36 12.63 27.20
C THR A 271 27.09 11.25 26.61
N LEU A 272 26.07 10.58 27.13
CA LEU A 272 25.59 9.31 26.61
C LEU A 272 24.90 9.55 25.27
N SER A 273 25.03 8.59 24.37
CA SER A 273 24.38 8.62 23.08
C SER A 273 23.87 7.23 22.75
N ALA A 274 22.54 7.12 22.67
CA ALA A 274 21.82 6.04 22.06
C ALA A 274 21.05 6.55 20.84
N LYS A 275 20.92 5.71 19.83
CA LYS A 275 20.24 6.01 18.57
C LYS A 275 19.14 5.01 18.33
N ASP A 276 18.02 5.49 17.84
CA ASP A 276 16.87 4.70 17.46
C ASP A 276 16.50 5.10 16.03
N PRO A 277 16.46 4.16 15.07
CA PRO A 277 16.21 4.47 13.66
C PRO A 277 14.74 4.75 13.35
N ASP A 278 13.81 4.44 14.26
CA ASP A 278 12.38 4.64 14.08
C ASP A 278 12.02 6.13 13.93
N SER A 279 10.81 6.41 13.48
CA SER A 279 10.36 7.76 13.15
C SER A 279 9.59 8.44 14.29
N GLY A 280 9.67 9.78 14.33
CA GLY A 280 8.87 10.59 15.25
C GLY A 280 9.11 10.25 16.73
N ASN A 281 8.06 9.82 17.43
CA ASN A 281 8.16 9.46 18.85
C ASN A 281 8.78 8.08 19.07
N ASN A 282 8.65 7.17 18.10
CA ASN A 282 9.24 5.83 18.16
C ASN A 282 10.78 5.95 18.17
N GLY A 283 11.35 6.83 17.35
CA GLY A 283 12.80 7.12 17.42
C GLY A 283 13.26 8.04 18.56
N LYS A 284 12.35 8.54 19.41
CA LYS A 284 12.69 9.59 20.38
C LYS A 284 13.24 9.02 21.68
N VAL A 285 14.56 9.03 21.81
CA VAL A 285 15.28 8.49 22.98
C VAL A 285 15.27 9.41 24.20
N SER A 286 14.99 8.83 25.37
CA SER A 286 15.10 9.41 26.71
C SER A 286 16.00 8.57 27.62
N TYR A 287 16.85 9.20 28.43
CA TYR A 287 17.79 8.51 29.32
C TYR A 287 17.37 8.54 30.80
N TYR A 288 17.58 7.44 31.52
CA TYR A 288 17.25 7.27 32.94
C TYR A 288 18.31 6.46 33.67
N PHE A 289 18.36 6.60 34.99
CA PHE A 289 19.05 5.60 35.82
C PHE A 289 18.15 4.38 35.97
N SER A 290 18.69 3.21 35.65
CA SER A 290 18.02 1.93 35.88
C SER A 290 17.78 1.70 37.38
N SER A 291 16.79 0.85 37.68
CA SER A 291 16.53 0.36 39.04
C SER A 291 17.74 -0.33 39.68
N GLU A 292 18.66 -0.87 38.87
CA GLU A 292 19.90 -1.51 39.33
C GLU A 292 20.97 -0.51 39.82
N THR A 293 20.83 0.79 39.50
CA THR A 293 21.77 1.80 40.00
C THR A 293 21.58 2.01 41.51
N PRO A 294 22.64 1.90 42.34
CA PRO A 294 22.54 2.12 43.78
C PRO A 294 21.99 3.51 44.14
N GLU A 295 21.14 3.59 45.17
CA GLU A 295 20.49 4.86 45.56
C GLU A 295 21.48 5.94 46.01
N ASN A 296 22.57 5.55 46.69
CA ASN A 296 23.64 6.49 47.04
C ASN A 296 24.34 7.03 45.78
N ALA A 297 24.53 6.21 44.75
CA ALA A 297 25.06 6.66 43.47
C ALA A 297 24.07 7.63 42.77
N LYS A 298 22.76 7.34 42.77
CA LYS A 298 21.75 8.27 42.21
C LYS A 298 21.73 9.63 42.90
N GLN A 299 22.10 9.71 44.18
CA GLN A 299 22.25 10.99 44.89
C GLN A 299 23.50 11.77 44.48
N CYS A 300 24.52 11.08 43.95
CA CYS A 300 25.78 11.67 43.52
C CYS A 300 25.76 12.18 42.08
N TYR A 301 24.87 11.70 41.22
CA TYR A 301 24.86 12.03 39.78
C TYR A 301 23.51 12.54 39.29
N ILE A 302 23.53 13.43 38.29
CA ILE A 302 22.34 13.90 37.58
C ILE A 302 22.45 13.53 36.12
N LEU A 303 21.47 12.77 35.62
CA LEU A 303 21.35 12.43 34.21
C LEU A 303 20.23 13.27 33.56
N LYS A 304 20.58 14.04 32.53
CA LYS A 304 19.61 14.84 31.78
C LYS A 304 18.91 13.99 30.72
N ARG A 305 17.62 13.71 30.94
CA ARG A 305 16.76 12.84 30.13
C ARG A 305 16.84 13.03 28.61
N GLU A 306 16.80 14.26 28.10
CA GLU A 306 16.75 14.49 26.64
C GLU A 306 18.14 14.58 25.98
N SER A 307 19.17 14.92 26.75
CA SER A 307 20.51 15.21 26.18
C SER A 307 21.55 14.14 26.44
N GLY A 308 21.25 13.18 27.33
CA GLY A 308 22.20 12.15 27.76
C GLY A 308 23.38 12.70 28.58
N LYS A 309 23.38 13.99 28.92
CA LYS A 309 24.47 14.60 29.70
C LYS A 309 24.40 14.16 31.16
N LEU A 310 25.49 13.58 31.63
CA LEU A 310 25.70 13.14 33.00
C LEU A 310 26.54 14.15 33.77
N PHE A 311 26.06 14.56 34.93
CA PHE A 311 26.70 15.56 35.81
C PHE A 311 26.95 14.97 37.20
N ILE A 312 27.84 15.61 37.94
CA ILE A 312 28.12 15.32 39.35
C ILE A 312 27.36 16.31 40.23
N THR A 313 26.92 15.85 41.40
CA THR A 313 26.31 16.69 42.43
C THR A 313 27.28 17.01 43.57
N GLU A 314 26.90 17.92 44.46
CA GLU A 314 27.69 18.25 45.65
C GLU A 314 27.91 17.04 46.57
N ASN A 315 26.95 16.11 46.63
CA ASN A 315 27.04 14.90 47.47
C ASN A 315 28.16 13.96 47.06
N PHE A 316 28.61 14.02 45.80
CA PHE A 316 29.75 13.23 45.33
C PHE A 316 31.03 13.47 46.14
N SER A 317 31.21 14.69 46.67
CA SER A 317 32.38 15.03 47.49
C SER A 317 32.50 14.21 48.78
N LYS A 318 31.37 13.69 49.31
CA LYS A 318 31.33 12.88 50.54
C LYS A 318 31.62 11.40 50.29
N GLU A 319 31.54 10.94 49.05
CA GLU A 319 31.64 9.52 48.69
C GLU A 319 32.80 9.22 47.73
N ARG A 320 33.82 10.09 47.70
CA ARG A 320 34.92 10.07 46.71
C ARG A 320 35.70 8.75 46.66
N HIS A 321 35.72 7.97 47.73
CA HIS A 321 36.47 6.71 47.85
C HIS A 321 35.81 5.50 47.18
N ARG A 322 34.65 5.66 46.52
CA ARG A 322 33.90 4.56 45.90
C ARG A 322 33.86 4.67 44.38
N ILE A 323 34.21 3.58 43.68
CA ILE A 323 33.95 3.43 42.26
C ILE A 323 32.47 3.09 42.10
N TYR A 324 31.73 3.96 41.42
CA TYR A 324 30.33 3.71 41.10
C TYR A 324 30.16 3.16 39.69
N GLU A 325 29.47 2.03 39.60
CA GLU A 325 28.86 1.56 38.36
C GLU A 325 27.44 2.13 38.29
N LEU A 326 27.18 2.94 37.27
CA LEU A 326 25.86 3.50 36.98
C LEU A 326 25.23 2.68 35.85
N TYR A 327 24.09 2.07 36.11
CA TYR A 327 23.31 1.37 35.09
C TYR A 327 22.33 2.36 34.46
N VAL A 328 22.55 2.70 33.21
CA VAL A 328 21.77 3.70 32.48
C VAL A 328 20.85 2.99 31.50
N GLU A 329 19.58 3.38 31.50
CA GLU A 329 18.56 2.93 30.57
C GLU A 329 18.29 4.02 29.52
N ALA A 330 18.28 3.65 28.24
CA ALA A 330 17.73 4.47 27.16
C ALA A 330 16.39 3.87 26.75
N LYS A 331 15.37 4.71 26.62
CA LYS A 331 14.00 4.30 26.32
C LYS A 331 13.41 5.22 25.25
N ASP A 332 12.74 4.63 24.28
CA ASP A 332 12.04 5.38 23.24
C ASP A 332 10.71 6.01 23.75
N GLY A 333 9.98 6.67 22.86
CA GLY A 333 8.63 7.19 23.10
C GLY A 333 7.52 6.36 22.49
N GLY A 334 7.82 5.15 22.00
CA GLY A 334 6.89 4.29 21.28
C GLY A 334 5.86 3.58 22.17
N ASN A 335 4.95 2.84 21.54
CA ASN A 335 3.97 2.00 22.23
C ASN A 335 3.80 0.65 21.52
N PRO A 336 4.30 -0.47 22.08
CA PRO A 336 5.02 -0.55 23.35
C PRO A 336 6.36 0.17 23.28
N SER A 337 6.81 0.74 24.40
CA SER A 337 8.10 1.40 24.44
C SER A 337 9.23 0.38 24.65
N LEU A 338 10.27 0.47 23.83
CA LEU A 338 11.45 -0.38 23.86
C LEU A 338 12.61 0.35 24.55
N ASN A 339 13.55 -0.44 25.08
CA ASN A 339 14.67 0.08 25.86
C ASN A 339 15.96 -0.71 25.64
N SER A 340 17.06 -0.09 26.04
CA SER A 340 18.36 -0.73 26.17
C SER A 340 19.14 -0.19 27.36
N PHE A 341 20.25 -0.86 27.68
CA PHE A 341 21.04 -0.58 28.86
C PHE A 341 22.52 -0.38 28.53
N ALA A 342 23.19 0.47 29.29
CA ALA A 342 24.64 0.65 29.29
C ALA A 342 25.17 0.87 30.71
N ILE A 343 26.44 0.55 30.92
CA ILE A 343 27.12 0.71 32.20
C ILE A 343 28.07 1.90 32.10
N VAL A 344 28.03 2.83 33.06
CA VAL A 344 29.02 3.90 33.19
C VAL A 344 29.87 3.65 34.43
N ARG A 345 31.18 3.52 34.24
CA ARG A 345 32.17 3.37 35.31
C ARG A 345 32.91 4.70 35.48
N VAL A 346 32.79 5.27 36.67
CA VAL A 346 33.40 6.57 36.98
C VAL A 346 34.60 6.36 37.91
N ASN A 347 35.79 6.58 37.37
CA ASN A 347 37.04 6.54 38.13
C ASN A 347 37.43 7.97 38.57
N VAL A 348 37.81 8.13 39.83
CA VAL A 348 38.24 9.43 40.38
C VAL A 348 39.76 9.47 40.47
N LEU A 349 40.37 10.48 39.86
CA LEU A 349 41.81 10.73 39.90
C LEU A 349 42.12 11.85 40.89
N ASN A 350 43.11 11.63 41.76
CA ASN A 350 43.67 12.67 42.61
C ASN A 350 44.50 13.65 41.76
N GLU A 351 44.29 14.96 41.92
CA GLU A 351 45.17 15.94 41.27
C GLU A 351 46.56 16.01 41.90
N LYS A 352 46.66 15.73 43.20
CA LYS A 352 47.91 15.68 43.96
C LYS A 352 47.80 14.62 45.05
N ASN A 353 48.88 13.88 45.25
CA ASN A 353 49.03 13.02 46.41
C ASN A 353 49.47 13.88 47.60
N HIS A 354 48.74 13.79 48.70
CA HIS A 354 49.17 14.31 49.98
C HIS A 354 49.94 13.21 50.71
N ALA A 355 50.71 13.62 51.73
CA ALA A 355 51.34 12.67 52.63
C ALA A 355 50.37 12.38 53.79
N PRO A 356 50.37 11.17 54.37
CA PRO A 356 49.51 10.86 55.50
C PRO A 356 49.86 11.73 56.70
N GLU A 357 48.82 12.23 57.36
CA GLU A 357 48.95 12.97 58.61
C GLU A 357 49.00 11.99 59.78
N ILE A 358 50.09 12.02 60.54
CA ILE A 358 50.31 11.14 61.69
C ILE A 358 50.16 11.98 62.96
N ASP A 359 49.15 11.66 63.77
CA ASP A 359 48.91 12.23 65.08
C ASP A 359 49.30 11.22 66.17
N ILE A 360 50.18 11.62 67.09
CA ILE A 360 50.70 10.76 68.15
C ILE A 360 50.30 11.35 69.50
N ASN A 361 49.41 10.65 70.20
CA ASN A 361 48.94 11.01 71.53
C ASN A 361 49.65 10.16 72.59
N PHE A 362 50.63 10.74 73.29
CA PHE A 362 51.37 10.06 74.34
C PHE A 362 50.55 9.96 75.63
N VAL A 363 50.59 8.80 76.30
CA VAL A 363 49.86 8.58 77.56
C VAL A 363 50.49 9.36 78.73
N SER A 364 51.76 9.74 78.61
CA SER A 364 52.52 10.46 79.64
C SER A 364 53.32 11.60 79.01
N GLU A 365 52.61 12.52 78.38
CA GLU A 365 53.19 13.69 77.72
C GLU A 365 53.82 14.64 78.75
N LEU A 366 55.11 14.90 78.62
CA LEU A 366 55.84 15.86 79.48
C LEU A 366 56.02 17.22 78.81
N LYS A 367 56.26 17.20 77.51
CA LYS A 367 56.33 18.35 76.60
C LYS A 367 55.81 17.89 75.24
N LYS A 368 55.42 18.85 74.40
CA LYS A 368 55.01 18.59 73.02
C LYS A 368 55.97 17.59 72.36
N ASP A 369 55.41 16.50 71.85
CA ASP A 369 56.10 15.40 71.15
C ASP A 369 57.07 14.56 72.01
N THR A 370 56.94 14.55 73.34
CA THR A 370 57.80 13.74 74.24
C THR A 370 57.02 13.04 75.35
N ALA A 371 57.34 11.76 75.56
CA ALA A 371 56.80 10.94 76.65
C ALA A 371 57.84 10.64 77.73
N ALA A 372 57.41 10.59 79.00
CA ALA A 372 58.18 9.97 80.07
C ALA A 372 57.84 8.49 80.22
N ILE A 373 58.84 7.69 80.54
CA ILE A 373 58.68 6.30 80.94
C ILE A 373 59.58 6.01 82.15
N TYR A 374 59.10 5.21 83.10
CA TYR A 374 59.89 4.80 84.26
C TYR A 374 60.89 3.70 83.88
N GLU A 375 62.07 3.73 84.49
CA GLU A 375 63.15 2.75 84.23
C GLU A 375 62.75 1.29 84.51
N GLY A 376 61.76 1.05 85.37
CA GLY A 376 61.21 -0.28 85.67
C GLY A 376 60.06 -0.75 84.77
N THR A 377 59.76 -0.03 83.69
CA THR A 377 58.60 -0.34 82.82
C THR A 377 58.83 -1.64 82.05
N LYS A 378 57.85 -2.55 82.10
CA LYS A 378 57.95 -3.88 81.48
C LYS A 378 57.83 -3.81 79.96
N VAL A 379 58.50 -4.73 79.27
CA VAL A 379 58.37 -4.93 77.81
C VAL A 379 56.89 -5.16 77.45
N GLY A 380 56.43 -4.47 76.40
CA GLY A 380 55.04 -4.52 75.93
C GLY A 380 54.10 -3.49 76.58
N SER A 381 54.61 -2.59 77.43
CA SER A 381 53.82 -1.50 78.00
C SER A 381 53.41 -0.49 76.93
N TYR A 382 52.18 0.00 77.03
CA TYR A 382 51.59 0.94 76.08
C TYR A 382 52.10 2.38 76.33
N LEU A 383 52.59 3.05 75.29
CA LEU A 383 53.25 4.36 75.39
C LEU A 383 52.46 5.49 74.74
N ALA A 384 51.86 5.23 73.57
CA ALA A 384 51.18 6.23 72.77
C ALA A 384 50.07 5.61 71.93
N TYR A 385 49.05 6.41 71.65
CA TYR A 385 48.08 6.15 70.59
C TYR A 385 48.54 6.85 69.32
N VAL A 386 48.66 6.11 68.22
CA VAL A 386 49.03 6.67 66.91
C VAL A 386 47.81 6.61 66.01
N ASN A 387 47.39 7.75 65.50
CA ASN A 387 46.35 7.89 64.51
C ASN A 387 46.97 8.34 63.18
N VAL A 388 46.62 7.66 62.09
CA VAL A 388 47.13 8.01 60.75
C VAL A 388 45.91 8.31 59.88
N VAL A 389 45.88 9.49 59.27
CA VAL A 389 44.81 9.94 58.39
C VAL A 389 45.42 10.38 57.07
N ASP A 390 45.05 9.72 55.99
CA ASP A 390 45.29 10.20 54.63
C ASP A 390 43.94 10.58 54.01
N ASN A 391 43.88 11.75 53.38
CA ASN A 391 42.66 12.31 52.79
C ASN A 391 42.60 12.11 51.27
N ASP A 392 43.56 11.39 50.69
CA ASP A 392 43.58 11.04 49.28
C ASP A 392 42.60 9.92 48.92
N VAL A 393 42.18 9.87 47.65
CA VAL A 393 41.19 8.89 47.16
C VAL A 393 41.85 7.62 46.62
N GLY A 394 41.24 6.46 46.89
CA GLY A 394 41.64 5.16 46.34
C GLY A 394 42.94 4.64 46.98
N ALA A 395 43.74 3.91 46.22
CA ALA A 395 45.02 3.33 46.70
C ALA A 395 46.07 4.37 47.18
N ASN A 396 45.80 5.65 46.98
CA ASN A 396 46.65 6.74 47.43
C ASN A 396 46.36 7.18 48.87
N GLY A 397 45.18 6.82 49.42
CA GLY A 397 44.80 7.11 50.81
C GLY A 397 44.52 5.86 51.66
N GLU A 398 44.82 4.67 51.12
CA GLU A 398 44.92 3.39 51.86
C GLU A 398 46.36 3.17 52.32
#